data_AF-A0A2W5ZHV6-F1
#
_entry.id   AF-A0A2W5ZHV6-F1
#
_cell.length_a   1.000
_cell.length_b   1.000
_cell.length_c   1.000
_cell.angle_alpha   90.00
_cell.angle_beta   90.00
_cell.angle_gamma   90.00
#
_symmetry.space_group_name_H-M   'P 1'
#
loop_
_entity.id
_entity.type
_entity.pdbx_description
1 polymer ?
#
loop_
_entity_poly.entity_id
_entity_poly.type
_entity_poly.pdbx_seq_one_letter_code
_entity_poly.pdbx_strand_id
1 'polypeptide(L)' 'ETLVRSNALDVIVLDSVAALVTKAELEGEIGDVTVGAQARLMSAALRKLTSLISKARTCCIFTNQIREKIGVM' A
#
# COMPACT_ATOMS: atom_id res chain seq x y z
N GLU A 1 -7.56 -5.89 5.60
CA GLU A 1 -9.03 -5.76 5.74
C GLU A 1 -9.54 -6.36 7.04
N THR A 2 -9.23 -7.63 7.34
CA THR A 2 -9.65 -8.32 8.57
C THR A 2 -9.37 -7.53 9.85
N LEU A 3 -8.15 -7.01 10.00
CA LEU A 3 -7.75 -6.20 11.17
C LEU A 3 -8.57 -4.92 11.34
N VAL A 4 -8.99 -4.29 10.25
CA VAL A 4 -9.85 -3.09 10.30
C VAL A 4 -11.29 -3.49 10.62
N ARG A 5 -11.77 -4.60 10.04
CA ARG A 5 -13.13 -5.09 10.27
C ARG A 5 -13.37 -5.65 11.68
N SER A 6 -12.32 -5.98 12.42
CA SER A 6 -12.47 -6.47 13.79
C SER A 6 -12.90 -5.39 14.78
N ASN A 7 -12.74 -4.09 14.43
CA ASN A 7 -12.96 -2.94 15.32
C ASN A 7 -12.20 -3.03 16.66
N ALA A 8 -11.14 -3.84 16.72
CA ALA A 8 -10.39 -4.11 17.94
C ALA A 8 -9.10 -3.27 18.05
N LEU A 9 -8.78 -2.46 17.04
CA LEU A 9 -7.52 -1.75 16.91
C LEU A 9 -7.77 -0.25 16.67
N ASP A 10 -7.12 0.59 17.47
CA ASP A 10 -7.17 2.04 17.29
C ASP A 10 -6.14 2.53 16.27
N VAL A 11 -5.00 1.85 16.14
CA VAL A 11 -3.90 2.24 15.23
C VAL A 11 -3.33 1.02 14.51
N ILE A 12 -3.06 1.17 13.22
CA ILE A 12 -2.35 0.20 12.38
C ILE A 12 -1.23 0.94 11.64
N VAL A 13 -0.01 0.43 11.70
CA VAL A 13 1.14 0.98 10.96
C VAL A 13 1.58 -0.02 9.90
N LEU A 14 1.71 0.44 8.66
CA LEU A 14 2.33 -0.29 7.55
C LEU A 14 3.69 0.33 7.26
N ASP A 15 4.74 -0.43 7.59
CA ASP A 15 6.12 -0.05 7.34
C ASP A 15 6.81 -1.06 6.39
N SER A 16 7.04 -0.77 5.11
CA SER A 16 6.74 0.47 4.36
C SER A 16 6.01 0.21 3.04
N VAL A 17 5.37 1.24 2.47
CA VAL A 17 4.73 1.17 1.15
C VAL A 17 5.72 0.74 0.07
N ALA A 18 6.97 1.20 0.14
CA ALA A 18 8.00 0.84 -0.83
C ALA A 18 8.31 -0.67 -0.88
N ALA A 19 8.06 -1.40 0.21
CA ALA A 19 8.21 -2.85 0.28
C ALA A 19 6.97 -3.64 -0.20
N LEU A 20 5.86 -2.95 -0.51
CA LEU A 20 4.67 -3.60 -1.05
C LEU A 20 4.91 -3.99 -2.51
N VAL A 21 5.09 -5.28 -2.74
CA VAL A 21 5.26 -5.87 -4.06
C VAL A 21 3.98 -6.55 -4.51
N THR A 22 3.69 -6.47 -5.80
CA THR A 22 2.56 -7.22 -6.35
C THR A 22 2.90 -8.71 -6.43
N LYS A 23 1.88 -9.58 -6.42
CA LYS A 23 2.08 -11.01 -6.64
C LYS A 23 2.82 -11.29 -7.96
N ALA A 24 2.48 -10.55 -9.02
CA ALA A 24 3.15 -10.66 -10.31
C ALA A 24 4.64 -10.28 -10.26
N GLU A 25 5.02 -9.26 -9.48
CA GLU A 25 6.45 -8.93 -9.26
C GLU A 25 7.17 -9.99 -8.43
N LEU A 26 6.50 -10.57 -7.43
CA LEU A 26 7.07 -11.63 -6.61
C LEU A 26 7.32 -12.93 -7.39
N GLU A 27 6.46 -13.23 -8.37
CA GLU A 27 6.54 -14.44 -9.20
C GLU A 27 7.39 -14.24 -10.46
N GLY A 28 7.70 -12.99 -10.83
CA GLY A 28 8.55 -12.64 -11.97
C GLY A 28 10.04 -12.72 -11.67
N GLU A 29 10.85 -12.33 -12.65
CA GLU A 29 12.31 -12.29 -12.54
C GLU A 29 12.83 -10.88 -12.29
N ILE A 30 14.02 -10.78 -11.69
CA ILE A 30 14.69 -9.49 -11.50
C ILE A 30 15.01 -8.90 -12.88
N GLY A 31 14.43 -7.75 -13.18
CA GLY A 31 14.58 -7.06 -14.47
C GLY A 31 13.29 -7.01 -15.29
N ASP A 32 12.25 -7.76 -14.88
CA ASP A 32 10.94 -7.68 -15.51
C ASP A 32 10.31 -6.29 -15.34
N VAL A 33 9.71 -5.80 -16.42
CA VAL A 33 9.13 -4.45 -16.47
C VAL A 33 7.69 -4.48 -15.96
N THR A 34 7.47 -4.01 -14.74
CA THR A 34 6.14 -3.94 -14.09
C THR A 34 5.65 -2.51 -13.89
N VAL A 35 5.54 -1.75 -14.99
CA VAL A 35 5.24 -0.31 -14.94
C VAL A 35 3.95 0.00 -14.16
N GLY A 36 4.09 0.72 -13.04
CA GLY A 36 2.99 1.24 -12.23
C GLY A 36 2.18 0.17 -11.49
N ALA A 37 2.70 -1.06 -11.35
CA ALA A 37 1.99 -2.16 -10.69
C ALA A 37 1.63 -1.81 -9.22
N GLN A 38 2.62 -1.33 -8.45
CA GLN A 38 2.42 -0.89 -7.07
C GLN A 38 1.42 0.27 -6.96
N ALA A 39 1.46 1.25 -7.85
CA ALA A 39 0.52 2.38 -7.86
C ALA A 39 -0.94 1.93 -8.10
N ARG A 40 -1.14 0.97 -9.01
CA ARG A 40 -2.47 0.36 -9.25
C ARG A 40 -2.95 -0.45 -8.05
N LEU A 41 -2.06 -1.25 -7.45
CA LEU A 41 -2.36 -2.01 -6.23
C LEU A 41 -2.82 -1.08 -5.09
N MET A 42 -2.06 -0.02 -4.81
CA MET A 42 -2.39 0.96 -3.77
C MET A 42 -3.71 1.67 -4.04
N SER A 43 -3.94 2.11 -5.28
CA SER A 43 -5.19 2.77 -5.67
C SER A 43 -6.41 1.88 -5.45
N ALA A 44 -6.31 0.59 -5.81
CA ALA A 44 -7.38 -0.38 -5.59
C ALA A 44 -7.58 -0.70 -4.11
N ALA A 45 -6.49 -0.89 -3.35
CA ALA A 45 -6.51 -1.21 -1.94
C ALA A 45 -7.14 -0.07 -1.12
N LEU A 46 -6.66 1.17 -1.30
CA LEU A 46 -7.17 2.33 -0.56
C LEU A 46 -8.64 2.60 -0.86
N ARG A 47 -9.08 2.46 -2.13
CA ARG A 47 -10.51 2.60 -2.50
C ARG A 47 -11.40 1.68 -1.67
N LYS A 48 -10.95 0.45 -1.38
CA LYS A 48 -11.68 -0.50 -0.54
C LYS A 48 -11.54 -0.18 0.96
N LEU A 49 -10.33 0.14 1.40
CA LEU A 49 -10.00 0.28 2.82
C LEU A 49 -10.52 1.57 3.45
N THR A 50 -10.57 2.70 2.73
CA THR A 50 -10.94 4.01 3.29
C THR A 50 -12.28 3.97 4.04
N SER A 51 -13.32 3.39 3.42
CA SER A 51 -14.63 3.30 4.06
C SER A 51 -14.66 2.38 5.28
N LEU A 52 -13.83 1.32 5.29
CA LEU A 52 -13.73 0.38 6.39
C LEU A 52 -12.97 0.99 7.57
N ILE A 53 -11.85 1.67 7.29
CA ILE A 53 -11.02 2.37 8.28
C ILE A 53 -11.86 3.42 9.01
N SER A 54 -12.62 4.22 8.27
CA SER A 54 -13.49 5.24 8.85
C SER A 54 -14.56 4.64 9.77
N LYS A 55 -15.23 3.56 9.35
CA LYS A 55 -16.26 2.90 10.17
C LYS A 55 -15.68 2.26 11.44
N ALA A 56 -14.48 1.71 11.35
CA ALA A 56 -13.77 1.10 12.46
C ALA A 56 -13.16 2.13 13.43
N ARG A 57 -13.12 3.41 13.06
CA ARG A 57 -12.47 4.49 13.81
C ARG A 57 -10.97 4.22 14.06
N THR A 58 -10.34 3.47 13.17
CA THR A 58 -8.91 3.13 13.25
C THR A 58 -8.08 4.17 12.49
N CYS A 59 -6.92 4.56 13.04
CA CYS A 59 -5.91 5.31 12.31
C CYS A 59 -4.97 4.35 11.56
N CYS A 60 -4.82 4.52 10.25
CA CYS A 60 -3.85 3.78 9.45
C CYS A 60 -2.69 4.70 9.03
N ILE A 61 -1.48 4.35 9.43
CA ILE A 61 -0.25 5.08 9.07
C ILE A 61 0.53 4.24 8.06
N PHE A 62 0.91 4.87 6.95
CA PHE A 62 1.74 4.26 5.91
C PHE A 62 3.06 5.01 5.84
N THR A 63 4.16 4.33 6.15
CA THR A 63 5.49 4.92 5.89
C THR A 63 5.82 4.70 4.42
N ASN A 64 6.57 5.64 3.83
CA ASN A 64 7.06 5.48 2.47
C ASN A 64 8.46 6.07 2.34
N GLN A 65 9.19 5.60 1.33
CA GLN A 65 10.52 6.08 1.00
C GLN A 65 10.42 7.24 0.00
N ILE A 66 11.28 8.23 0.15
CA ILE A 66 11.48 9.26 -0.86
C ILE A 66 12.32 8.65 -1.99
N ARG A 67 11.95 8.92 -3.25
CA ARG A 67 12.77 8.62 -4.42
C ARG A 67 12.92 9.87 -5.27
N GLU A 68 14.13 10.09 -5.78
CA GLU A 68 14.39 11.19 -6.70
C GLU A 68 13.79 10.88 -8.07
N LYS A 69 13.18 11.90 -8.70
CA LYS A 69 12.65 11.78 -10.04
C LYS A 69 13.76 12.13 -11.04
N ILE A 70 14.22 11.13 -11.79
CA ILE A 70 15.22 11.36 -12.84
C ILE A 70 14.55 12.16 -13.97
N GLY A 71 15.17 13.28 -14.37
CA GLY A 71 14.76 14.05 -15.55
C GLY A 71 13.67 15.10 -15.32
N VAL A 72 13.35 15.45 -14.06
CA VAL A 72 12.46 16.59 -13.75
C VAL A 72 13.16 17.47 -12.73
N MET A 73 13.54 18.69 -13.14
CA MET A 73 13.95 19.77 -12.23
C MET A 73 12.72 20.37 -11.54
#